data_AF-A0A352RRG9-F1
#
_entry.id   AF-A0A352RRG9-F1
#
_cell.length_a   1.000
_cell.length_b   1.000
_cell.length_c   1.000
_cell.angle_alpha   90.00
_cell.angle_beta   90.00
_cell.angle_gamma   90.00
#
_symmetry.space_group_name_H-M   'P 1'
#
loop_
_entity.id
_entity.type
_entity.pdbx_description
1 polymer ?
#
loop_
_entity_poly.entity_id
_entity_poly.type
_entity_poly.pdbx_seq_one_letter_code
_entity_poly.pdbx_strand_id
1 'polypeptide(L)'
;MTSRQQQIEALQKDWDTNPRWKGVKRNFTAEDVVRLRGSVQIEHTLARRGAEKLWHLLNTEPFVNTLGALTGNQAMQQVKAGLKAIYLSGWQVAGDANLAGEMYPDQSLYPANSVP
;
A
#
# COMPACT_ATOMS: atom_id res chain seq x y z
N MET A 1 5.31 7.37 28.20
CA MET A 1 4.39 6.97 27.13
C MET A 1 3.63 8.20 26.68
N THR A 2 3.46 8.44 25.38
CA THR A 2 2.59 9.52 24.91
C THR A 2 1.15 9.20 25.27
N SER A 3 0.42 10.19 25.79
CA SER A 3 -0.98 9.99 26.14
C SER A 3 -1.82 9.78 24.88
N ARG A 4 -2.99 9.16 25.02
CA ARG A 4 -3.95 8.99 23.90
C ARG A 4 -4.27 10.34 23.26
N GLN A 5 -4.46 11.39 24.06
CA GLN A 5 -4.71 12.74 23.59
C GLN A 5 -3.57 13.28 22.73
N GLN A 6 -2.31 13.12 23.17
CA GLN A 6 -1.13 13.54 22.41
C GLN A 6 -1.03 12.81 21.06
N GLN A 7 -1.42 11.53 20.99
CA GLN A 7 -1.42 10.76 19.73
C GLN A 7 -2.49 11.25 18.75
N ILE A 8 -3.67 11.62 19.26
CA ILE A 8 -4.77 12.18 18.46
C ILE A 8 -4.34 13.52 17.87
N GLU A 9 -3.82 14.43 18.70
CA GLU A 9 -3.36 15.74 18.29
C GLU A 9 -2.21 15.65 17.28
N ALA A 10 -1.25 14.75 17.50
CA ALA A 10 -0.14 14.53 16.57
C ALA A 10 -0.64 14.02 15.20
N LEU A 11 -1.59 13.09 15.19
CA LEU A 11 -2.17 12.55 13.95
C LEU A 11 -2.98 13.61 13.20
N GLN A 12 -3.80 14.38 13.91
CA GLN A 12 -4.58 15.47 13.33
C GLN A 12 -3.66 16.54 12.73
N LYS A 13 -2.61 16.93 13.46
CA LYS A 13 -1.60 17.88 12.96
C LYS A 13 -0.89 17.38 11.70
N ASP A 14 -0.56 16.09 11.63
CA ASP A 14 0.00 15.50 10.41
C ASP A 14 -1.00 15.60 9.24
N TRP A 15 -2.27 15.25 9.46
CA TRP A 15 -3.31 15.36 8.43
C TRP A 15 -3.51 16.78 7.91
N ASP A 16 -3.44 17.76 8.79
CA ASP A 16 -3.70 19.17 8.45
C ASP A 16 -2.51 19.84 7.76
N THR A 17 -1.27 19.44 8.08
CA THR A 17 -0.07 20.16 7.62
C THR A 17 0.75 19.41 6.57
N ASN A 18 0.65 18.08 6.50
CA ASN A 18 1.46 17.30 5.58
C ASN A 18 0.88 17.37 4.14
N PRO A 19 1.66 17.84 3.14
CA PRO A 19 1.18 17.96 1.77
C PRO A 19 0.74 16.63 1.16
N ARG A 20 1.19 15.49 1.72
CA ARG A 20 0.73 14.13 1.35
C ARG A 20 -0.78 13.97 1.43
N TRP A 21 -1.45 14.72 2.30
CA TRP A 21 -2.88 14.62 2.58
C TRP A 21 -3.70 15.76 1.96
N LYS A 22 -3.10 16.66 1.19
CA LYS A 22 -3.81 17.75 0.52
C LYS A 22 -4.92 17.18 -0.38
N GLY A 23 -6.17 17.56 -0.11
CA GLY A 23 -7.34 17.10 -0.86
C GLY A 23 -7.88 15.72 -0.45
N VAL A 24 -7.30 15.06 0.55
CA VAL A 24 -7.77 13.75 1.03
C VAL A 24 -8.85 13.95 2.09
N LYS A 25 -10.10 13.62 1.74
CA LYS A 25 -11.23 13.63 2.69
C LYS A 25 -11.30 12.32 3.46
N ARG A 26 -11.53 12.40 4.78
CA ARG A 26 -11.79 11.25 5.66
C ARG A 26 -13.16 11.41 6.30
N ASN A 27 -13.96 10.36 6.29
CA ASN A 27 -15.29 10.32 6.94
C ASN A 27 -15.21 9.74 8.36
N PHE A 28 -14.04 9.82 8.98
CA PHE A 28 -13.72 9.36 10.33
C PHE A 28 -12.68 10.31 10.94
N THR A 29 -12.55 10.28 12.26
CA THR A 29 -11.68 11.22 13.00
C THR A 29 -10.30 10.63 13.30
N ALA A 30 -9.35 11.48 13.69
CA ALA A 30 -8.06 11.03 14.23
C ALA A 30 -8.26 10.21 15.52
N GLU A 31 -9.28 10.53 16.31
CA GLU A 31 -9.66 9.77 17.49
C GLU A 31 -10.10 8.34 17.16
N ASP A 32 -10.94 8.15 16.13
CA ASP A 32 -11.36 6.82 15.69
C ASP A 32 -10.17 5.95 15.31
N VAL A 33 -9.19 6.54 14.65
CA VAL A 33 -7.97 5.85 14.25
C VAL A 33 -7.13 5.47 15.47
N VAL A 34 -6.89 6.38 16.42
CA VAL A 34 -6.12 6.08 17.64
C VAL A 34 -6.83 5.05 18.51
N ARG A 35 -8.16 5.08 18.59
CA ARG A 35 -8.97 4.10 19.32
C ARG A 35 -8.77 2.67 18.82
N LEU A 36 -8.55 2.48 17.51
CA LEU A 36 -8.41 1.17 16.87
C LEU A 36 -6.96 0.68 16.72
N ARG A 37 -5.97 1.51 17.03
CA ARG A 37 -4.55 1.20 16.83
C ARG A 37 -3.95 0.23 17.85
N GLY A 38 -4.57 0.08 19.02
CA GLY A 38 -3.98 -0.65 20.14
C GLY A 38 -2.88 0.15 20.84
N SER A 39 -2.24 -0.46 21.85
CA SER A 39 -1.20 0.19 22.66
C SER A 39 0.22 0.06 22.11
N VAL A 40 0.45 -0.90 21.21
CA VAL A 40 1.76 -1.22 20.63
C VAL A 40 1.68 -1.16 19.12
N GLN A 41 2.56 -0.35 18.54
CA GLN A 41 2.60 -0.12 17.10
C GLN A 41 3.66 -1.01 16.44
N ILE A 42 3.21 -1.87 15.54
CA ILE A 42 4.08 -2.71 14.70
C ILE A 42 4.58 -1.84 13.54
N GLU A 43 5.90 -1.81 13.35
CA GLU A 43 6.50 -1.07 12.25
C GLU A 43 6.43 -1.87 10.94
N HIS A 44 5.82 -1.27 9.91
CA HIS A 44 5.72 -1.86 8.57
C HIS A 44 6.72 -1.20 7.61
N THR A 45 8.01 -1.45 7.81
CA THR A 45 9.12 -0.73 7.16
C THR A 45 9.02 -0.68 5.64
N LEU A 46 8.72 -1.80 4.97
CA LEU A 46 8.62 -1.84 3.51
C LEU A 46 7.41 -1.07 2.99
N ALA A 47 6.27 -1.17 3.70
CA ALA A 47 5.06 -0.43 3.34
C ALA A 47 5.29 1.08 3.45
N ARG A 48 5.92 1.55 4.54
CA ARG A 48 6.24 2.98 4.73
C ARG A 48 7.21 3.48 3.66
N ARG A 49 8.36 2.82 3.49
CA ARG A 49 9.38 3.22 2.50
C ARG A 49 8.84 3.16 1.07
N GLY A 50 8.05 2.15 0.74
CA GLY A 50 7.41 1.99 -0.57
C GLY A 50 6.40 3.10 -0.86
N ALA A 51 5.53 3.42 0.11
CA ALA A 51 4.53 4.49 -0.04
C ALA A 51 5.17 5.88 -0.18
N GLU A 52 6.20 6.17 0.62
CA GLU A 52 6.98 7.42 0.54
C GLU A 52 7.70 7.54 -0.83
N LYS A 53 8.38 6.47 -1.26
CA LYS A 53 9.08 6.43 -2.55
C LYS A 53 8.11 6.56 -3.72
N LEU A 54 6.98 5.84 -3.72
CA LEU A 54 5.99 5.92 -4.78
C LEU A 54 5.35 7.31 -4.84
N TRP A 55 4.99 7.89 -3.70
CA TRP A 55 4.48 9.26 -3.65
C TRP A 55 5.48 10.25 -4.23
N HIS A 56 6.76 10.13 -3.90
CA HIS A 56 7.80 10.96 -4.47
C HIS A 56 7.87 10.82 -5.99
N LEU A 57 7.98 9.59 -6.51
CA LEU A 57 8.06 9.32 -7.95
C LEU A 57 6.85 9.89 -8.72
N LEU A 58 5.64 9.74 -8.19
CA LEU A 58 4.42 10.26 -8.82
C LEU A 58 4.36 11.80 -8.88
N ASN A 59 5.14 12.50 -8.05
CA ASN A 59 5.17 13.97 -8.02
C ASN A 59 6.40 14.56 -8.71
N THR A 60 7.43 13.76 -9.04
CA THR A 60 8.69 14.24 -9.61
C THR A 60 8.99 13.70 -11.00
N GLU A 61 8.44 12.55 -11.36
CA GLU A 61 8.60 11.96 -12.69
C GLU A 61 7.47 12.39 -13.64
N PRO A 62 7.73 12.52 -14.95
CA PRO A 62 6.66 12.80 -15.93
C PRO A 62 5.53 11.76 -15.89
N PHE A 63 5.89 10.49 -15.65
CA PHE A 63 4.97 9.38 -15.38
C PHE A 63 5.74 8.21 -14.76
N VAL A 64 5.02 7.24 -14.19
CA VAL A 64 5.57 5.98 -13.68
C VAL A 64 4.81 4.83 -14.35
N ASN A 65 5.46 4.14 -15.28
CA ASN A 65 4.91 2.94 -15.92
C ASN A 65 5.27 1.67 -15.14
N THR A 66 4.47 0.62 -15.32
CA THR A 66 4.62 -0.67 -14.66
C THR A 66 4.27 -1.81 -15.61
N LEU A 67 4.67 -3.03 -15.23
CA LEU A 67 4.21 -4.28 -15.83
C LEU A 67 3.66 -5.17 -14.72
N GLY A 68 2.68 -6.02 -15.05
CA GLY A 68 2.14 -7.02 -14.13
C GLY A 68 3.20 -8.06 -13.77
N ALA A 69 3.36 -8.35 -12.47
CA ALA A 69 4.18 -9.44 -11.97
C ALA A 69 3.33 -10.39 -11.10
N LEU A 70 3.40 -11.69 -11.41
CA LEU A 70 2.77 -12.78 -10.65
C LEU A 70 3.78 -13.67 -9.94
N THR A 71 5.08 -13.42 -10.13
CA THR A 71 6.17 -14.08 -9.40
C THR A 71 7.25 -13.09 -8.97
N GLY A 72 8.02 -13.44 -7.94
CA GLY A 72 9.16 -12.62 -7.49
C GLY A 72 10.26 -12.45 -8.53
N ASN A 73 10.50 -13.47 -9.38
CA ASN A 73 11.50 -13.39 -10.45
C ASN A 73 11.10 -12.38 -11.53
N GLN A 74 9.83 -12.31 -11.91
CA GLN A 74 9.34 -11.29 -12.85
C GLN A 74 9.56 -9.89 -12.28
N ALA A 75 9.17 -9.64 -11.04
CA ALA A 75 9.37 -8.36 -10.36
C ALA A 75 10.87 -7.98 -10.28
N MET A 76 11.74 -8.93 -9.94
CA MET A 76 13.20 -8.71 -9.91
C MET A 76 13.74 -8.29 -11.28
N GLN A 77 13.31 -8.96 -12.36
CA GLN A 77 13.79 -8.63 -13.71
C GLN A 77 13.24 -7.29 -14.21
N GLN A 78 12.00 -6.92 -13.86
CA GLN A 78 11.45 -5.61 -14.15
C GLN A 78 12.30 -4.48 -13.54
N VAL A 79 12.73 -4.65 -12.28
CA VAL A 79 13.63 -3.69 -11.62
C VAL A 79 15.02 -3.67 -12.29
N LYS A 80 15.58 -4.84 -12.62
CA LYS A 80 16.87 -4.92 -13.36
C LYS A 80 16.79 -4.26 -14.74
N ALA A 81 15.64 -4.32 -15.40
CA ALA A 81 15.37 -3.67 -16.68
C ALA A 81 15.14 -2.14 -16.55
N GLY A 82 15.13 -1.60 -15.33
CA GLY A 82 15.03 -0.16 -15.08
C GLY A 82 13.63 0.35 -14.74
N LEU A 83 12.62 -0.51 -14.59
CA LEU A 83 11.30 -0.08 -14.13
C LEU A 83 11.34 0.37 -12.66
N LYS A 84 10.60 1.44 -12.36
CA LYS A 84 10.64 2.11 -11.04
C LYS A 84 9.57 1.59 -10.06
N ALA A 85 8.56 0.86 -10.55
CA ALA A 85 7.46 0.31 -9.76
C ALA A 85 6.97 -1.03 -10.34
N ILE A 86 6.30 -1.82 -9.50
CA ILE A 86 5.75 -3.14 -9.84
C ILE A 86 4.22 -3.05 -9.71
N TYR A 87 3.50 -3.62 -10.68
CA TYR A 87 2.04 -3.79 -10.59
C TYR A 87 1.71 -5.25 -10.29
N LEU A 88 0.85 -5.49 -9.30
CA LEU A 88 0.40 -6.81 -8.92
C LEU A 88 -1.06 -6.95 -9.34
N SER A 89 -1.30 -7.77 -10.36
CA SER A 89 -2.61 -7.91 -10.99
C SER A 89 -3.45 -8.99 -10.29
N GLY A 90 -4.65 -8.63 -9.82
CA GLY A 90 -5.63 -9.60 -9.30
C GLY A 90 -6.06 -10.63 -10.35
N TRP A 91 -6.15 -10.22 -11.62
CA TRP A 91 -6.44 -11.12 -12.74
C TRP A 91 -5.33 -12.17 -12.93
N GLN A 92 -4.05 -11.77 -12.85
CA GLN A 92 -2.94 -12.74 -12.97
C GLN A 92 -2.89 -13.70 -11.78
N VAL A 93 -3.21 -13.21 -10.56
CA VAL A 93 -3.33 -14.05 -9.37
C VAL A 93 -4.47 -15.06 -9.54
N ALA A 94 -5.65 -14.62 -9.99
CA ALA A 94 -6.78 -15.51 -10.28
C ALA A 94 -6.40 -16.61 -11.28
N GLY A 95 -5.70 -16.24 -12.35
CA GLY A 95 -5.33 -17.18 -13.41
C GLY A 95 -4.26 -18.20 -13.01
N ASP A 96 -3.24 -17.81 -12.25
CA ASP A 96 -2.00 -18.62 -12.19
C ASP A 96 -1.17 -18.49 -10.90
N ALA A 97 -1.62 -17.76 -9.87
CA ALA A 97 -0.79 -17.54 -8.67
C ALA A 97 -1.58 -17.39 -7.36
N ASN A 98 -2.79 -17.96 -7.27
CA ASN A 98 -3.60 -17.89 -6.05
C ASN A 98 -3.41 -19.08 -5.11
N LEU A 99 -3.82 -18.90 -3.85
CA LEU A 99 -3.66 -19.91 -2.80
C LEU A 99 -4.60 -21.12 -2.91
N ALA A 100 -5.62 -21.06 -3.76
CA ALA A 100 -6.42 -22.26 -4.05
C ALA A 100 -5.70 -23.21 -5.01
N GLY A 101 -4.66 -22.75 -5.73
CA GLY A 101 -3.96 -23.55 -6.73
C GLY A 101 -4.81 -23.85 -7.96
N GLU A 102 -5.87 -23.07 -8.19
CA GLU A 102 -6.83 -23.25 -9.26
C GLU A 102 -6.71 -22.13 -10.31
N MET A 103 -7.10 -22.41 -11.55
CA MET A 103 -7.20 -21.37 -12.59
C MET A 103 -8.60 -20.75 -12.56
N TYR A 104 -8.69 -19.46 -12.25
CA TYR A 104 -9.94 -18.71 -12.21
C TYR A 104 -10.00 -17.57 -13.23
N PRO A 105 -11.21 -17.21 -13.72
CA PRO A 105 -11.45 -15.89 -14.31
C PRO A 105 -11.40 -14.79 -13.25
N ASP A 106 -11.33 -13.52 -13.69
CA ASP A 106 -11.36 -12.34 -12.81
C ASP A 106 -12.78 -12.03 -12.32
N GLN A 107 -13.24 -12.87 -11.40
CA GLN A 107 -14.55 -12.78 -10.73
C GLN A 107 -14.42 -12.96 -9.21
N SER A 108 -13.25 -12.62 -8.66
CA SER A 108 -12.97 -12.67 -7.20
C SER A 108 -13.23 -14.04 -6.56
N LEU A 109 -12.92 -15.13 -7.26
CA LEU A 109 -13.19 -16.50 -6.82
C LEU A 109 -12.09 -17.06 -5.88
N TYR A 110 -10.89 -16.51 -5.94
CA TYR A 110 -9.74 -16.99 -5.16
C TYR A 110 -9.78 -16.53 -3.69
N PRO A 111 -9.08 -17.21 -2.77
CA PRO A 111 -9.01 -16.81 -1.36
C PRO A 111 -8.53 -15.37 -1.17
N ALA A 112 -9.21 -14.58 -0.34
CA ALA A 112 -8.96 -13.14 -0.20
C ALA A 112 -7.52 -12.77 0.20
N ASN A 113 -6.77 -13.70 0.80
CA ASN A 113 -5.36 -13.56 1.17
C ASN A 113 -4.37 -14.03 0.08
N SER A 114 -4.79 -14.18 -1.18
CA SER A 114 -3.89 -14.62 -2.26
C SER A 114 -2.99 -13.52 -2.83
N VAL A 115 -3.40 -12.26 -2.75
CA VAL A 115 -2.60 -11.12 -3.23
C VAL A 115 -1.55 -10.66 -2.19
N PRO A 116 -1.89 -10.51 -0.90
CA PRO A 116 -0.91 -10.22 0.15
C PRO A 116 0.13 -11.34 0.30
#